data_AF-S8C9R2-F1
#
_entry.id   AF-S8C9R2-F1
#
_cell.length_a   1.000
_cell.length_b   1.000
_cell.length_c   1.000
_cell.angle_alpha   90.00
_cell.angle_beta   90.00
_cell.angle_gamma   90.00
#
_symmetry.space_group_name_H-M   'P 1'
#
loop_
_entity.id
_entity.type
_entity.pdbx_description
1 polymer ?
#
loop_
_entity_poly.entity_id
_entity_poly.type
_entity_poly.pdbx_seq_one_letter_code
_entity_poly.pdbx_strand_id
1 'polypeptide(L)' 'NVDPLVVGRVIGDVVDMFVPAVSMSVHYGTKHVNNGCDIKPSLAAVAPRVAITGFPDQLYTLV' A
#
# COMPACT_ATOMS: atom_id res chain seq x y z
N ASN A 1 15.77 10.27 -7.10
CA ASN A 1 14.31 10.31 -6.88
C ASN A 1 14.08 9.94 -5.42
N VAL A 2 13.39 10.76 -4.62
CA VAL A 2 13.21 10.51 -3.17
C VAL A 2 12.00 9.58 -2.99
N ASP A 3 12.10 8.60 -2.08
CA ASP A 3 11.02 7.64 -1.83
C ASP A 3 9.79 8.36 -1.23
N PRO A 4 8.58 8.22 -1.83
CA PRO A 4 7.38 8.88 -1.35
C PRO A 4 6.97 8.47 0.08
N LEU A 5 7.32 7.28 0.55
CA LEU A 5 7.04 6.86 1.94
C LEU A 5 7.91 7.60 2.96
N VAL A 6 9.12 7.99 2.55
CA VAL A 6 10.01 8.84 3.36
C VAL A 6 9.51 10.29 3.34
N VAL A 7 9.15 10.81 2.16
CA VAL A 7 8.60 12.18 2.05
C VAL A 7 7.32 12.34 2.87
N GLY A 8 6.44 11.35 2.84
CA GLY A 8 5.20 11.31 3.63
C GLY A 8 5.39 10.94 5.11
N ARG A 9 6.63 10.71 5.56
CA ARG A 9 7.01 10.28 6.93
C ARG A 9 6.41 8.96 7.43
N VAL A 10 5.81 8.17 6.54
CA VAL A 10 5.31 6.82 6.88
C VAL A 10 6.47 5.93 7.34
N ILE A 11 7.61 6.00 6.64
CA ILE A 11 8.87 5.49 7.18
C ILE A 11 9.36 6.46 8.25
N GLY A 12 9.56 5.97 9.47
CA GLY A 12 9.91 6.74 10.65
C GLY A 12 8.74 6.90 11.62
N ASP A 13 7.55 7.29 11.15
CA ASP A 13 6.38 7.45 12.03
C ASP A 13 5.58 6.15 12.21
N VAL A 14 5.51 5.28 11.19
CA VAL A 14 4.67 4.06 11.20
C VAL A 14 5.49 2.78 11.06
N VAL A 15 6.49 2.78 10.19
CA VAL A 15 7.36 1.60 9.93
C VAL A 15 8.83 2.00 9.90
N ASP A 16 9.70 1.06 10.22
CA ASP A 16 11.15 1.22 10.04
C ASP A 16 11.53 1.18 8.55
N MET A 17 12.73 1.68 8.22
CA MET A 17 13.26 1.61 6.87
C MET A 17 13.45 0.16 6.42
N PHE A 18 12.95 -0.17 5.23
CA PHE A 18 12.97 -1.51 4.68
C PHE A 18 13.32 -1.49 3.19
N VAL A 19 13.70 -2.66 2.65
CA VAL A 19 13.84 -2.88 1.20
C VAL A 19 12.57 -3.59 0.70
N PRO A 20 11.81 -3.02 -0.25
CA PRO A 20 10.62 -3.68 -0.78
C PRO A 20 10.96 -5.06 -1.38
N ALA A 21 10.26 -6.10 -0.92
CA ALA A 21 10.52 -7.50 -1.33
C ALA A 21 9.41 -8.10 -2.20
N VAL A 22 8.17 -7.62 -2.06
CA VAL A 22 7.01 -8.07 -2.82
C VAL A 22 6.22 -6.85 -3.30
N SER A 23 5.67 -6.94 -4.52
CA SER A 23 4.82 -5.87 -5.04
C SER A 23 3.39 -6.08 -4.54
N MET A 24 2.74 -4.99 -4.15
CA MET A 24 1.32 -4.96 -3.83
C MET A 24 0.61 -3.87 -4.64
N SER A 25 -0.65 -4.10 -4.97
CA SER A 25 -1.52 -3.11 -5.59
C SER A 25 -2.87 -3.11 -4.91
N VAL A 26 -3.36 -1.92 -4.56
CA VAL A 26 -4.60 -1.70 -3.82
C VAL A 26 -5.54 -0.85 -4.67
N HIS A 27 -6.79 -1.30 -4.79
CA HIS A 27 -7.82 -0.60 -5.56
C HIS A 27 -9.10 -0.41 -4.74
N TYR A 28 -9.56 0.83 -4.63
CA TYR A 28 -10.91 1.15 -4.15
C TYR A 28 -11.82 1.39 -5.35
N GLY A 29 -12.69 0.42 -5.66
CA GLY A 29 -13.45 0.42 -6.92
C GLY A 29 -12.50 0.42 -8.14
N THR A 30 -12.62 1.44 -9.00
CA THR A 30 -11.75 1.63 -10.16
C THR A 30 -10.50 2.47 -9.87
N LYS A 31 -10.35 3.02 -8.65
CA LYS A 31 -9.24 3.90 -8.29
C LYS A 31 -8.06 3.10 -7.73
N HIS A 32 -6.93 3.15 -8.43
CA HIS A 32 -5.64 2.66 -7.94
C HIS A 32 -5.09 3.58 -6.85
N VAL A 33 -4.55 2.98 -5.78
CA VAL A 33 -3.87 3.70 -4.71
C VAL A 33 -2.39 3.91 -5.08
N ASN A 34 -1.96 5.16 -5.06
CA ASN A 34 -0.54 5.54 -5.11
C ASN A 34 -0.16 6.23 -3.80
N ASN A 35 1.10 6.15 -3.39
CA ASN A 35 1.58 6.81 -2.17
C ASN A 35 1.28 8.31 -2.22
N GLY A 36 0.60 8.82 -1.19
CA GLY A 36 0.22 10.23 -1.07
C GLY A 36 -1.03 10.66 -1.86
N CYS A 37 -1.75 9.76 -2.53
CA CYS A 37 -2.98 10.13 -3.25
C CYS A 37 -4.21 10.18 -2.33
N ASP A 38 -5.11 11.13 -2.57
CA ASP A 38 -6.36 11.22 -1.82
C ASP A 38 -7.38 10.18 -2.27
N ILE A 39 -8.04 9.52 -1.32
CA ILE A 39 -9.17 8.63 -1.56
C ILE A 39 -10.40 9.24 -0.90
N LYS A 40 -11.49 9.39 -1.66
CA LYS A 40 -12.76 9.89 -1.08
C LYS A 40 -13.27 8.88 -0.04
N PRO A 41 -13.69 9.31 1.15
CA PRO A 41 -14.20 8.39 2.18
C PRO A 41 -15.34 7.49 1.68
N SER A 42 -16.23 8.01 0.83
CA SER A 42 -17.31 7.21 0.23
C SER A 42 -16.82 6.06 -0.65
N LEU A 43 -15.65 6.20 -1.29
CA LEU A 43 -15.03 5.15 -2.08
C LEU A 43 -14.32 4.13 -1.19
N ALA A 44 -13.78 4.57 -0.05
CA ALA A 44 -13.15 3.73 0.96
C ALA A 44 -14.13 3.03 1.91
N ALA A 45 -15.43 3.27 1.77
CA ALA A 45 -16.47 2.64 2.59
C ALA A 45 -16.60 1.13 2.34
N VAL A 46 -16.14 0.65 1.18
CA VAL A 46 -16.06 -0.78 0.84
C VAL A 46 -14.60 -1.20 0.87
N ALA A 47 -14.34 -2.44 1.35
CA ALA A 47 -13.00 -3.00 1.39
C ALA A 47 -12.35 -3.00 -0.01
N PRO A 48 -11.05 -2.65 -0.12
CA PRO A 48 -10.37 -2.58 -1.40
C PRO A 48 -10.07 -3.98 -1.94
N ARG A 49 -9.89 -4.07 -3.26
CA ARG A 49 -9.22 -5.23 -3.87
C ARG A 49 -7.72 -5.08 -3.69
N VAL A 50 -7.09 -6.11 -3.12
CA VAL A 50 -5.65 -6.19 -2.93
C VAL A 50 -5.08 -7.32 -3.79
N ALA A 51 -4.00 -7.04 -4.50
CA ALA A 51 -3.22 -8.04 -5.23
C ALA A 51 -1.77 -7.98 -4.76
N ILE A 52 -1.18 -9.13 -4.46
CA ILE A 52 0.22 -9.27 -4.00
C ILE A 52 0.91 -10.24 -4.95
N THR A 53 2.09 -9.88 -5.47
CA THR A 53 2.89 -10.73 -6.37
C THR A 53 3.81 -11.68 -5.60
N GLY A 54 3.36 -12.12 -4.42
CA GLY A 54 4.14 -12.95 -3.51
C GLY A 54 4.35 -14.38 -4.01
N PHE A 55 4.93 -15.22 -3.16
CA PHE A 55 5.22 -16.61 -3.49
C PHE A 55 4.07 -17.54 -3.08
N PRO A 56 3.79 -18.62 -3.85
CA PRO A 56 2.64 -19.50 -3.59
C PRO A 56 2.69 -20.27 -2.27
N ASP A 57 3.90 -20.47 -1.73
CA ASP A 57 4.19 -21.19 -0.49
C ASP A 57 4.26 -20.25 0.73
N GLN A 58 4.05 -18.95 0.54
CA GLN A 58 4.11 -17.95 1.59
C GLN A 58 2.73 -17.38 1.91
N LEU A 59 2.50 -17.14 3.19
CA LEU A 59 1.35 -16.40 3.68
C LEU A 59 1.79 -14.99 4.07
N TYR A 60 0.92 -14.02 3.78
CA TYR A 60 1.16 -12.61 4.05
C TYR A 60 0.06 -12.08 4.97
N THR A 61 0.42 -11.12 5.82
CA THR A 61 -0.52 -10.38 6.67
C THR A 61 -0.64 -8.95 6.17
N LEU A 62 -1.87 -8.46 6.04
CA LEU A 62 -2.18 -7.06 5.77
C LEU A 62 -2.71 -6.43 7.06
N VAL A 63 -2.13 -5.29 7.44
CA VAL A 63 -2.49 -4.52 8.65
C VAL A 63 -3.11 -3.19 8.22
#